data_AF-A0A7S3K5E9-F1
#
_entry.id   AF-A0A7S3K5E9-F1
#
_cell.length_a   1.000
_cell.length_b   1.000
_cell.length_c   1.000
_cell.angle_alpha   90.00
_cell.angle_beta   90.00
_cell.angle_gamma   90.00
#
_symmetry.space_group_name_H-M   'P 1'
#
loop_
_entity.id
_entity.type
_entity.pdbx_description
1 polymer ?
#
loop_
_entity_poly.entity_id
_entity_poly.type
_entity_poly.pdbx_seq_one_letter_code
_entity_poly.pdbx_strand_id
1 'polypeptide(L)'
;EYVEGIKFDRGFISPYFVTDTKNQKVEMENPLMLLVDKKVSTIQSILKYLEHASQQQKPILIIAEDVESEALATLVINKLRGGLRVCAVKAPGFGDNRKATMQDISISTGATLVSQDIGMTLEDSGIEVLGTAKKVIVTKDDTIILDGQGSKEDIAERVEAIKQDILNTTSE
;
A
#
# COMPACT_ATOMS: atom_id res chain seq x y z
N GLU A 1 1.78 8.18 -24.70
CA GLU A 1 2.47 7.09 -23.99
C GLU A 1 1.56 6.60 -22.87
N TYR A 2 1.30 5.30 -22.81
CA TYR A 2 0.58 4.69 -21.69
C TYR A 2 1.58 4.49 -20.56
N VAL A 3 1.35 5.10 -19.41
CA VAL A 3 2.17 4.87 -18.22
C VAL A 3 1.51 3.71 -17.48
N GLU A 4 2.19 2.57 -17.43
CA GLU A 4 1.71 1.37 -16.76
C GLU A 4 1.74 1.59 -15.24
N GLY A 5 0.58 1.49 -14.59
CA GLY A 5 0.46 1.76 -13.17
C GLY A 5 -0.97 1.75 -12.65
N ILE A 6 -1.08 1.77 -11.31
CA ILE A 6 -2.35 1.87 -10.59
C ILE A 6 -2.46 3.27 -10.01
N LYS A 7 -3.62 3.91 -10.19
CA LYS A 7 -4.00 5.15 -9.50
C LYS A 7 -5.23 4.91 -8.64
N PHE A 8 -5.24 5.48 -7.43
CA PHE A 8 -6.45 5.58 -6.61
C PHE A 8 -6.50 6.89 -5.80
N ASP A 9 -7.73 7.32 -5.49
CA ASP A 9 -8.03 8.64 -4.91
C ASP A 9 -7.90 8.63 -3.37
N ARG A 10 -6.72 8.25 -2.88
CA ARG A 10 -6.33 8.37 -1.46
C ARG A 10 -4.91 8.92 -1.38
N GLY A 11 -4.76 10.11 -0.82
CA GLY A 11 -3.46 10.71 -0.56
C GLY A 11 -2.87 10.34 0.80
N PHE A 12 -1.77 11.02 1.14
CA PHE A 12 -1.07 10.81 2.41
C PHE A 12 -1.97 11.15 3.60
N ILE A 13 -1.96 10.29 4.63
CA ILE A 13 -2.72 10.53 5.87
C ILE A 13 -2.14 11.72 6.67
N SER A 14 -0.86 12.03 6.48
CA SER A 14 -0.18 13.12 7.17
C SER A 14 0.74 13.91 6.24
N PRO A 15 0.68 15.26 6.25
CA PRO A 15 1.56 16.10 5.44
C PRO A 15 3.03 15.98 5.87
N TYR A 16 3.31 15.48 7.07
CA TYR A 16 4.67 15.18 7.51
C TYR A 16 5.34 14.06 6.68
N PHE A 17 4.58 13.33 5.86
CA PHE A 17 5.14 12.37 4.92
C PHE A 17 5.70 13.00 3.63
N VAL A 18 5.41 14.27 3.34
CA VAL A 18 5.89 14.96 2.12
C VAL A 18 7.41 14.92 2.02
N THR A 19 7.94 14.51 0.86
CA THR A 19 9.38 14.51 0.55
C THR A 19 9.76 15.65 -0.39
N ASP A 20 8.82 16.11 -1.22
CA ASP A 20 8.95 17.28 -2.07
C ASP A 20 7.97 18.36 -1.58
N THR A 21 8.49 19.28 -0.76
CA THR A 21 7.70 20.36 -0.16
C THR A 21 7.20 21.39 -1.17
N LYS A 22 7.87 21.53 -2.31
CA LYS A 22 7.48 22.47 -3.36
C LYS A 22 6.23 21.98 -4.08
N ASN A 23 6.20 20.70 -4.43
CA ASN A 23 5.09 20.09 -5.16
C ASN A 23 4.06 19.41 -4.25
N GLN A 24 4.27 19.44 -2.92
CA GLN A 24 3.43 18.79 -1.91
C GLN A 24 3.13 17.32 -2.22
N LYS A 25 4.19 16.55 -2.50
CA LYS A 25 4.10 15.13 -2.80
C LYS A 25 5.12 14.30 -2.04
N VAL A 26 4.79 13.04 -1.84
CA VAL A 26 5.73 11.99 -1.46
C VAL A 26 6.16 11.30 -2.75
N GLU A 27 7.46 11.12 -2.92
CA GLU A 27 8.04 10.29 -3.97
C GLU A 27 8.91 9.21 -3.35
N MET A 28 8.67 7.98 -3.77
CA MET A 28 9.40 6.81 -3.30
C MET A 28 9.87 5.99 -4.49
N GLU A 29 11.18 5.79 -4.59
CA GLU A 29 11.81 4.93 -5.59
C GLU A 29 12.08 3.55 -4.97
N ASN A 30 11.71 2.49 -5.69
CA ASN A 30 11.78 1.09 -5.26
C ASN A 30 11.25 0.84 -3.82
N PRO A 31 10.04 1.34 -3.45
CA PRO A 31 9.51 1.13 -2.11
C PRO A 31 9.13 -0.32 -1.84
N LEU A 32 9.19 -0.68 -0.56
CA LEU A 32 8.42 -1.81 -0.02
C LEU A 32 6.97 -1.39 0.19
N MET A 33 6.04 -2.34 0.07
CA MET A 33 4.61 -2.07 0.18
C MET A 33 3.95 -3.05 1.15
N LEU A 34 3.36 -2.52 2.22
CA LEU A 34 2.54 -3.29 3.17
C LEU A 34 1.06 -3.01 2.91
N LEU A 35 0.30 -4.07 2.62
CA LEU A 35 -1.14 -4.00 2.36
C LEU A 35 -1.90 -4.71 3.48
N VAL A 36 -2.84 -4.01 4.11
CA VAL A 36 -3.63 -4.53 5.23
C VAL A 36 -5.09 -4.12 5.05
N ASP A 37 -6.04 -5.02 5.26
CA ASP A 37 -7.47 -4.71 5.12
C ASP A 37 -8.13 -4.21 6.43
N LYS A 38 -7.35 -4.12 7.52
CA LYS A 38 -7.74 -3.58 8.82
C LYS A 38 -6.96 -2.32 9.18
N LYS A 39 -7.33 -1.74 10.32
CA LYS A 39 -6.65 -0.60 10.90
C LYS A 39 -5.31 -0.99 11.51
N VAL A 40 -4.34 -0.10 11.40
CA VAL A 40 -3.07 -0.16 12.13
C VAL A 40 -3.19 0.74 13.35
N SER A 41 -3.49 0.14 14.51
CA SER A 41 -3.69 0.87 15.77
C SER A 41 -2.38 1.20 16.49
N THR A 42 -1.46 0.23 16.52
CA THR A 42 -0.19 0.32 17.27
C THR A 42 1.00 0.19 16.33
N ILE A 43 2.15 0.75 16.71
CA ILE A 43 3.37 0.61 15.92
C ILE A 43 3.94 -0.81 16.00
N GLN A 44 3.69 -1.52 17.11
CA GLN A 44 4.25 -2.83 17.40
C GLN A 44 3.80 -3.88 16.37
N SER A 45 2.56 -3.81 15.89
CA SER A 45 2.05 -4.73 14.87
C SER A 45 2.80 -4.63 13.54
N ILE A 46 3.39 -3.46 13.24
CA ILE A 46 4.12 -3.23 11.98
C ILE A 46 5.63 -3.04 12.16
N LEU A 47 6.15 -3.10 13.38
CA LEU A 47 7.54 -2.75 13.71
C LEU A 47 8.55 -3.53 12.87
N LYS A 48 8.35 -4.84 12.72
CA LYS A 48 9.22 -5.73 11.93
C LYS A 48 9.36 -5.30 10.46
N TYR A 49 8.29 -4.80 9.84
CA TYR A 49 8.34 -4.34 8.45
C TYR A 49 9.08 -3.01 8.34
N LEU A 50 8.91 -2.12 9.33
CA LEU A 50 9.63 -0.84 9.39
C LEU A 50 11.13 -1.05 9.61
N GLU A 51 11.51 -1.97 10.50
CA GLU A 51 12.89 -2.35 10.73
C GLU A 51 13.52 -2.96 9.48
N HIS A 52 12.79 -3.87 8.80
CA HIS A 52 13.24 -4.44 7.53
C HIS A 52 13.46 -3.36 6.46
N ALA A 53 12.52 -2.42 6.29
CA ALA A 53 12.66 -1.32 5.35
C ALA A 53 13.85 -0.42 5.67
N SER A 54 14.06 -0.13 6.96
CA SER A 54 15.20 0.65 7.45
C SER A 54 16.54 -0.04 7.16
N GLN A 55 16.64 -1.35 7.47
CA GLN A 55 17.84 -2.16 7.20
C GLN A 55 18.19 -2.21 5.71
N GLN A 56 17.18 -2.35 4.85
CA GLN A 56 17.34 -2.35 3.40
C GLN A 56 17.59 -0.95 2.82
N GLN A 57 17.50 0.10 3.64
CA GLN A 57 17.51 1.48 3.20
C GLN A 57 16.52 1.70 2.03
N LYS A 58 15.30 1.17 2.19
CA LYS A 58 14.21 1.36 1.24
C LYS A 58 13.07 2.18 1.87
N PRO A 59 12.39 3.03 1.09
CA PRO A 59 11.14 3.61 1.55
C PRO A 59 10.07 2.52 1.70
N ILE A 60 9.07 2.76 2.55
CA ILE A 60 7.92 1.87 2.72
C ILE A 60 6.60 2.65 2.59
N LEU A 61 5.70 2.13 1.76
CA LEU A 61 4.30 2.56 1.66
C LEU A 61 3.44 1.61 2.49
N ILE A 62 2.59 2.17 3.35
CA ILE A 62 1.57 1.41 4.09
C ILE A 62 0.20 1.79 3.52
N ILE A 63 -0.55 0.78 3.05
CA ILE A 63 -1.94 0.92 2.62
C ILE A 63 -2.81 0.09 3.57
N ALA A 64 -3.62 0.77 4.37
CA ALA A 64 -4.44 0.16 5.42
C ALA A 64 -5.87 0.72 5.43
N GLU A 65 -6.84 0.07 6.09
CA GLU A 65 -8.16 0.69 6.31
C GLU A 65 -8.02 2.08 6.94
N ASP A 66 -7.19 2.16 7.98
CA ASP A 66 -6.78 3.40 8.61
C ASP A 66 -5.45 3.19 9.34
N VAL A 67 -4.76 4.29 9.66
CA VAL A 67 -3.64 4.30 10.60
C VAL A 67 -4.03 5.22 11.75
N GLU A 68 -4.25 4.64 12.93
CA GLU A 68 -4.80 5.38 14.06
C GLU A 68 -3.75 6.30 14.69
N SER A 69 -4.23 7.25 15.50
CA SER A 69 -3.44 8.37 16.00
C SER A 69 -2.13 7.98 16.70
N GLU A 70 -2.13 6.87 17.46
CA GLU A 70 -0.93 6.39 18.17
C GLU A 70 0.15 5.90 17.19
N ALA A 71 -0.19 4.95 16.30
CA ALA A 71 0.70 4.47 15.27
C ALA A 71 1.17 5.60 14.35
N LEU A 72 0.24 6.48 13.93
CA LEU A 72 0.52 7.62 13.06
C LEU A 72 1.52 8.59 13.69
N ALA A 73 1.31 8.97 14.96
CA ALA A 73 2.23 9.86 15.67
C ALA A 73 3.64 9.26 15.73
N THR A 74 3.74 7.96 15.99
CA THR A 74 5.01 7.25 16.05
C THR A 74 5.71 7.21 14.69
N LEU A 75 4.98 6.92 13.60
CA LEU A 75 5.51 6.95 12.24
C LEU A 75 6.04 8.34 11.87
N VAL A 76 5.29 9.40 12.19
CA VAL A 76 5.68 10.79 11.92
C VAL A 76 6.95 11.16 12.69
N ILE A 77 7.04 10.83 13.98
CA ILE A 77 8.23 11.11 14.79
C ILE A 77 9.45 10.36 14.25
N ASN A 78 9.30 9.08 13.89
CA ASN A 78 10.39 8.28 13.34
C ASN A 78 10.85 8.75 11.96
N LYS A 79 9.94 9.29 11.14
CA LYS A 79 10.33 9.95 9.90
C LYS A 79 11.13 11.23 10.15
N LEU A 80 10.64 12.10 11.03
CA LEU A 80 11.25 13.41 11.28
C LEU A 80 12.58 13.32 12.04
N ARG A 81 12.73 12.36 12.95
CA ARG A 81 13.91 12.24 13.84
C ARG A 81 14.78 11.04 13.52
N GLY A 82 14.19 9.92 13.10
CA GLY A 82 14.87 8.65 12.89
C GLY A 82 15.25 8.36 11.44
N GLY A 83 14.92 9.23 10.49
CA GLY A 83 15.22 9.05 9.07
C GLY A 83 14.41 7.95 8.37
N LEU A 84 13.35 7.43 9.02
CA LEU A 84 12.47 6.43 8.44
C LEU A 84 11.75 7.02 7.22
N ARG A 85 11.98 6.44 6.03
CA ARG A 85 11.30 6.84 4.79
C ARG A 85 9.97 6.12 4.68
N VAL A 86 8.93 6.68 5.29
CA VAL A 86 7.58 6.10 5.28
C VAL A 86 6.52 7.06 4.76
N CYS A 87 5.49 6.50 4.15
CA CYS A 87 4.21 7.14 3.87
C CYS A 87 3.07 6.15 4.15
N ALA A 88 1.99 6.63 4.76
CA ALA A 88 0.77 5.86 4.96
C ALA A 88 -0.40 6.52 4.22
N VAL A 89 -1.21 5.69 3.56
CA VAL A 89 -2.42 6.07 2.83
C VAL A 89 -3.56 5.13 3.23
N LYS A 90 -4.80 5.61 3.13
CA LYS A 90 -5.97 4.74 3.35
C LYS A 90 -6.19 3.84 2.13
N ALA A 91 -6.72 2.65 2.36
CA ALA A 91 -7.17 1.75 1.32
C ALA A 91 -8.28 2.42 0.48
N PRO A 92 -8.27 2.25 -0.85
CA PRO A 92 -9.33 2.76 -1.71
C PRO A 92 -10.63 1.97 -1.55
N GLY A 93 -11.76 2.61 -1.85
CA GLY A 93 -13.08 1.98 -1.76
C GLY A 93 -13.61 1.76 -0.34
N PHE A 94 -14.65 0.93 -0.23
CA PHE A 94 -15.29 0.48 1.00
C PHE A 94 -15.87 -0.94 0.83
N GLY A 95 -16.17 -1.64 1.93
CA GLY A 95 -16.80 -2.97 1.88
C GLY A 95 -16.03 -3.98 1.02
N ASP A 96 -16.75 -4.76 0.22
CA ASP A 96 -16.17 -5.77 -0.67
C ASP A 96 -15.39 -5.15 -1.83
N ASN A 97 -15.80 -3.96 -2.31
CA ASN A 97 -15.05 -3.25 -3.34
C ASN A 97 -13.64 -2.89 -2.87
N ARG A 98 -13.48 -2.47 -1.61
CA ARG A 98 -12.15 -2.23 -1.02
C ARG A 98 -11.31 -3.49 -1.02
N LYS A 99 -11.87 -4.64 -0.64
CA LYS A 99 -11.12 -5.92 -0.64
C LYS A 99 -10.69 -6.29 -2.05
N ALA A 100 -11.58 -6.17 -3.02
CA ALA A 100 -11.27 -6.42 -4.43
C ALA A 100 -10.16 -5.49 -4.95
N THR A 101 -10.27 -4.17 -4.72
CA THR A 101 -9.24 -3.22 -5.15
C THR A 101 -7.90 -3.45 -4.42
N MET A 102 -7.93 -3.76 -3.13
CA MET A 102 -6.72 -4.10 -2.38
C MET A 102 -6.07 -5.37 -2.91
N GLN A 103 -6.86 -6.36 -3.33
CA GLN A 103 -6.36 -7.57 -4.00
C GLN A 103 -5.71 -7.23 -5.35
N ASP A 104 -6.29 -6.32 -6.13
CA ASP A 104 -5.70 -5.86 -7.40
C ASP A 104 -4.32 -5.21 -7.18
N ILE A 105 -4.22 -4.33 -6.16
CA ILE A 105 -2.95 -3.71 -5.77
C ILE A 105 -1.95 -4.78 -5.31
N SER A 106 -2.41 -5.77 -4.53
CA SER A 106 -1.60 -6.89 -4.06
C SER A 106 -0.97 -7.65 -5.22
N ILE A 107 -1.80 -8.08 -6.17
CA ILE A 107 -1.37 -8.84 -7.35
C ILE A 107 -0.43 -8.00 -8.22
N SER A 108 -0.77 -6.75 -8.49
CA SER A 108 0.06 -5.87 -9.34
C SER A 108 1.44 -5.57 -8.73
N THR A 109 1.57 -5.58 -7.41
CA THR A 109 2.83 -5.25 -6.71
C THR A 109 3.58 -6.47 -6.19
N GLY A 110 3.01 -7.67 -6.36
CA GLY A 110 3.54 -8.90 -5.78
C GLY A 110 3.47 -8.95 -4.25
N ALA A 111 2.67 -8.07 -3.63
CA ALA A 111 2.41 -8.14 -2.20
C ALA A 111 1.44 -9.28 -1.88
N THR A 112 1.39 -9.66 -0.60
CA THR A 112 0.28 -10.43 -0.04
C THR A 112 -0.57 -9.52 0.84
N LEU A 113 -1.87 -9.41 0.55
CA LEU A 113 -2.81 -8.67 1.39
C LEU A 113 -2.98 -9.36 2.74
N VAL A 114 -2.53 -8.72 3.81
CA VAL A 114 -2.76 -9.22 5.18
C VAL A 114 -4.22 -8.99 5.52
N SER A 115 -5.01 -10.06 5.49
CA SER A 115 -6.45 -10.04 5.72
C SER A 115 -6.88 -10.96 6.86
N GLN A 116 -7.61 -10.39 7.83
CA GLN A 116 -8.17 -11.17 8.95
C GLN A 116 -9.29 -12.11 8.50
N ASP A 117 -9.95 -11.83 7.38
CA ASP A 117 -11.06 -12.63 6.88
C ASP A 117 -10.59 -14.03 6.42
N ILE A 118 -9.30 -14.17 6.07
CA ILE A 118 -8.64 -15.44 5.75
C ILE A 118 -7.72 -15.92 6.87
N GLY A 119 -7.82 -15.32 8.06
CA GLY A 119 -7.07 -15.73 9.26
C GLY A 119 -5.63 -15.20 9.35
N MET A 120 -5.21 -14.27 8.48
CA MET A 120 -3.89 -13.64 8.58
C MET A 120 -3.90 -12.49 9.60
N THR A 121 -2.80 -12.32 10.31
CA THR A 121 -2.56 -11.22 11.24
C THR A 121 -1.26 -10.51 10.90
N LEU A 122 -1.12 -9.25 11.31
CA LEU A 122 0.12 -8.51 11.12
C LEU A 122 1.25 -9.10 11.96
N GLU A 123 0.92 -9.63 13.13
CA GLU A 123 1.80 -10.22 14.12
C GLU A 123 2.44 -11.52 13.63
N ASP A 124 1.67 -12.38 12.95
CA ASP A 124 2.13 -13.70 12.51
C ASP A 124 2.73 -13.71 11.09
N SER A 125 2.36 -12.75 10.23
CA SER A 125 2.85 -12.67 8.85
C SER A 125 4.33 -12.23 8.76
N GLY A 126 5.18 -12.88 7.97
CA GLY A 126 6.58 -12.45 7.83
C GLY A 126 6.78 -11.34 6.77
N ILE A 127 8.03 -10.98 6.51
CA ILE A 127 8.40 -9.92 5.54
C ILE A 127 8.05 -10.27 4.09
N GLU A 128 7.79 -11.54 3.80
CA GLU A 128 7.39 -12.07 2.50
C GLU A 128 6.04 -11.52 2.01
N VAL A 129 5.22 -10.94 2.88
CA VAL A 129 3.97 -10.29 2.47
C VAL A 129 4.19 -8.94 1.79
N LEU A 130 5.40 -8.37 1.90
CA LEU A 130 5.71 -7.06 1.32
C LEU A 130 5.83 -7.16 -0.20
N GLY A 131 5.11 -6.29 -0.90
CA GLY A 131 5.30 -6.10 -2.34
C GLY A 131 6.28 -4.98 -2.65
N THR A 132 6.42 -4.69 -3.94
CA THR A 132 7.24 -3.57 -4.41
C THR A 132 6.78 -3.05 -5.77
N ALA A 133 7.26 -1.86 -6.11
CA ALA A 133 7.06 -1.20 -7.38
C ALA A 133 8.30 -0.38 -7.72
N LYS A 134 8.47 0.04 -8.97
CA LYS A 134 9.59 0.92 -9.33
C LYS A 134 9.47 2.30 -8.70
N LYS A 135 8.26 2.87 -8.71
CA LYS A 135 8.01 4.22 -8.18
C LYS A 135 6.61 4.34 -7.61
N VAL A 136 6.49 5.06 -6.50
CA VAL A 136 5.22 5.49 -5.93
C VAL A 136 5.23 7.01 -5.76
N ILE A 137 4.14 7.64 -6.16
CA ILE A 137 3.88 9.07 -5.95
C ILE A 137 2.59 9.21 -5.15
N VAL A 138 2.65 9.94 -4.04
CA VAL A 138 1.47 10.22 -3.20
C VAL A 138 1.30 11.72 -3.08
N THR A 139 0.15 12.25 -3.49
CA THR A 139 -0.22 13.65 -3.29
C THR A 139 -1.18 13.76 -2.10
N LYS A 140 -1.76 14.94 -1.90
CA LYS A 140 -2.81 15.14 -0.90
C LYS A 140 -4.05 14.27 -1.16
N ASP A 141 -4.34 14.02 -2.43
CA ASP A 141 -5.62 13.43 -2.86
C ASP A 141 -5.44 12.07 -3.54
N ASP A 142 -4.27 11.81 -4.14
CA ASP A 142 -4.04 10.65 -5.00
C ASP A 142 -2.83 9.82 -4.56
N THR A 143 -2.87 8.52 -4.84
CA THR A 143 -1.71 7.63 -4.88
C THR A 143 -1.58 7.03 -6.27
N ILE A 144 -0.34 7.03 -6.79
CA ILE A 144 0.02 6.45 -8.08
C ILE A 144 1.17 5.47 -7.84
N ILE A 145 0.99 4.22 -8.25
CA ILE A 145 1.97 3.13 -8.20
C ILE A 145 2.37 2.81 -9.63
N LEU A 146 3.67 2.89 -9.94
CA LEU A 146 4.21 2.72 -11.28
C LEU A 146 5.12 1.50 -11.35
N ASP A 147 4.96 0.70 -12.39
CA ASP A 147 5.72 -0.55 -12.65
C ASP A 147 5.78 -1.46 -11.40
N GLY A 148 4.61 -1.92 -10.93
CA GLY A 148 4.50 -2.93 -9.88
C GLY A 148 5.21 -4.23 -10.26
N GLN A 149 5.79 -4.94 -9.29
CA GLN A 149 6.59 -6.16 -9.53
C GLN A 149 5.78 -7.46 -9.33
N GLY A 150 4.49 -7.42 -9.64
CA GLY A 150 3.63 -8.60 -9.68
C GLY A 150 4.01 -9.59 -10.79
N SER A 151 3.68 -10.87 -10.57
CA SER A 151 3.80 -11.92 -11.58
C SER A 151 2.91 -11.61 -12.79
N LYS A 152 3.43 -11.82 -14.01
CA LYS A 152 2.64 -11.58 -15.23
C LYS A 152 1.49 -12.57 -15.35
N GLU A 153 1.71 -13.79 -14.88
CA GLU A 153 0.74 -14.86 -14.82
C GLU A 153 -0.41 -14.46 -13.88
N ASP A 154 -0.12 -14.05 -12.65
CA ASP A 154 -1.14 -13.66 -11.66
C ASP A 154 -1.94 -12.44 -12.12
N ILE A 155 -1.29 -11.47 -12.76
CA ILE A 155 -1.94 -10.29 -13.35
C ILE A 155 -2.89 -10.73 -14.49
N ALA A 156 -2.45 -11.62 -15.37
CA ALA A 156 -3.27 -12.12 -16.47
C ALA A 156 -4.49 -12.92 -15.97
N GLU A 157 -4.29 -13.78 -14.98
CA GLU A 157 -5.39 -14.51 -14.32
C GLU A 157 -6.39 -13.55 -13.67
N ARG A 158 -5.91 -12.51 -12.99
CA ARG A 158 -6.78 -11.50 -12.38
C ARG A 158 -7.59 -10.72 -13.42
N VAL A 159 -6.96 -10.32 -14.52
CA VAL A 159 -7.65 -9.65 -15.64
C VAL A 159 -8.75 -10.55 -16.21
N GLU A 160 -8.48 -11.84 -16.36
CA GLU A 160 -9.49 -12.78 -16.87
C GLU A 160 -10.64 -12.97 -15.87
N ALA A 161 -10.35 -13.10 -14.57
CA ALA A 161 -11.38 -13.17 -13.54
C ALA A 161 -12.31 -11.95 -13.58
N ILE A 162 -11.76 -10.73 -13.68
CA ILE A 162 -12.55 -9.49 -13.77
C ILE A 162 -13.40 -9.47 -15.04
N LYS A 163 -12.89 -9.94 -16.18
CA LYS A 163 -13.68 -10.05 -17.43
C LYS A 163 -14.87 -11.00 -17.26
N GLN A 164 -14.68 -12.13 -16.59
CA GLN A 164 -15.77 -13.06 -16.30
C GLN A 164 -16.79 -12.44 -15.34
N ASP A 165 -16.36 -11.70 -14.32
CA ASP A 165 -17.26 -10.98 -13.42
C ASP A 165 -18.12 -9.95 -14.17
N ILE A 166 -17.55 -9.24 -15.16
CA ILE A 166 -18.28 -8.31 -16.04
C ILE A 166 -19.33 -9.02 -16.89
N LEU A 167 -19.08 -10.25 -17.35
CA LEU A 167 -20.07 -11.02 -18.12
C LEU A 167 -21.24 -11.51 -17.25
N ASN A 168 -20.99 -11.72 -15.97
CA ASN A 168 -21.96 -12.26 -15.03
C ASN A 168 -22.74 -11.18 -14.25
N THR A 169 -22.33 -9.90 -14.32
CA THR A 169 -23.09 -8.82 -13.69
C THR A 169 -24.39 -8.55 -14.45
N THR A 170 -25.47 -8.33 -13.71
CA THR A 170 -26.77 -7.91 -14.25
C THR A 170 -27.00 -6.41 -14.09
N SER A 171 -26.01 -5.67 -13.59
CA SER A 171 -26.01 -4.21 -13.48
C SER A 171 -24.99 -3.64 -14.46
N GLU A 172 -25.39 -2.60 -15.19
CA GLU A 172 -24.52 -1.76 -16.03
C GLU A 172 -23.58 -0.88 -15.20
#